data_AF-A0A3N7G1Z7-F1
#
_entry.id   AF-A0A3N7G1Z7-F1
#
_cell.length_a   1.000
_cell.length_b   1.000
_cell.length_c   1.000
_cell.angle_alpha   90.00
_cell.angle_beta   90.00
_cell.angle_gamma   90.00
#
_symmetry.space_group_name_H-M   'P 1'
#
loop_
_entity.id
_entity.type
_entity.pdbx_description
1 polymer ?
#
loop_
_entity_poly.entity_id
_entity_poly.type
_entity_poly.pdbx_seq_one_letter_code
_entity_poly.pdbx_strand_id
1 'polypeptide(L)'
;MDPPSTPKSRRLYQIWKGNNKFLCGGRAVFGPDASSLFLTTFLIGGPAIAFCIKMLLLIIRNDDPQYDYPVLVGGMVLTIMDFLFLFLTSGRDPGIIPRNSQPPESDESVGVVTQSMEWVNNKIADLKLHRTKDIVVNGHSIKLKFCDTCLLYRPPRASHCSICNNCIQKFDHHCPWVGQCIGLRNYPYFIGFISTSTTLCIYVFVFSWFNVLRQQGTLWSIMSHDVLSVVLIAYCFVAVWFVGGLTLFHVYLISTNQTTYENFRYRYDKKENPFTRGILKNCKQVFFSKIPASAINFREWVSEDDDSLIGSSDINGNFIGKGKFDIEKGGKFGKDGAIHLPSVLQNLDYGSLNDNLKKKGEGKAAFDPFFFPADQEQTNLPQTSRDKSSAAEDKRKQ
;
A
#
# COMPACT_ATOMS: atom_id res chain seq x y z
N MET A 1 -43.63 21.03 17.60
CA MET A 1 -42.34 20.42 17.98
C MET A 1 -42.09 19.32 16.97
N ASP A 2 -41.22 19.58 16.01
CA ASP A 2 -40.76 18.53 15.09
C ASP A 2 -39.96 17.49 15.88
N PRO A 3 -40.07 16.20 15.56
CA PRO A 3 -39.31 15.16 16.25
C PRO A 3 -37.80 15.41 16.04
N PRO A 4 -36.94 15.15 17.05
CA PRO A 4 -35.50 15.30 16.88
C PRO A 4 -35.03 14.43 15.73
N SER A 5 -34.41 15.06 14.72
CA SER A 5 -33.84 14.38 13.57
C SER A 5 -32.79 13.39 14.05
N THR A 6 -33.04 12.10 13.88
CA THR A 6 -32.03 11.06 14.14
C THR A 6 -30.79 11.34 13.30
N PRO A 7 -29.58 11.36 13.88
CA PRO A 7 -28.36 11.62 13.11
C PRO A 7 -28.23 10.56 12.02
N LYS A 8 -28.11 11.00 10.76
CA LYS A 8 -27.99 10.09 9.62
C LYS A 8 -26.60 9.45 9.66
N SER A 9 -26.51 8.20 10.07
CA SER A 9 -25.27 7.43 10.03
C SER A 9 -24.91 7.08 8.57
N ARG A 10 -23.70 7.41 8.13
CA ARG A 10 -23.18 7.00 6.81
C ARG A 10 -21.96 6.10 6.97
N ARG A 11 -21.64 5.31 5.95
CA ARG A 11 -20.41 4.49 5.94
C ARG A 11 -19.22 5.38 5.57
N LEU A 12 -18.06 5.16 6.20
CA LEU A 12 -16.86 5.97 5.97
C LEU A 12 -16.47 6.09 4.48
N TYR A 13 -16.60 5.01 3.70
CA TYR A 13 -16.30 5.05 2.26
C TYR A 13 -17.18 6.01 1.44
N GLN A 14 -18.38 6.35 1.94
CA GLN A 14 -19.31 7.27 1.25
C GLN A 14 -18.95 8.74 1.47
N ILE A 15 -18.25 9.04 2.56
CA ILE A 15 -17.81 10.38 2.96
C ILE A 15 -16.28 10.52 2.87
N TRP A 16 -15.62 9.60 2.19
CA TRP A 16 -14.17 9.56 2.10
C TRP A 16 -13.61 10.77 1.36
N LYS A 17 -12.71 11.54 1.99
CA LYS A 17 -12.14 12.77 1.43
C LYS A 17 -11.12 12.56 0.29
N GLY A 18 -10.63 11.34 0.10
CA GLY A 18 -9.70 11.00 -0.99
C GLY A 18 -10.41 10.73 -2.32
N ASN A 19 -9.67 10.70 -3.42
CA ASN A 19 -10.23 10.50 -4.76
C ASN A 19 -10.44 9.00 -5.10
N ASN A 20 -10.67 8.17 -4.10
CA ASN A 20 -10.84 6.73 -4.28
C ASN A 20 -12.24 6.39 -4.78
N LYS A 21 -12.32 5.33 -5.59
CA LYS A 21 -13.58 4.74 -6.04
C LYS A 21 -13.82 3.45 -5.27
N PHE A 22 -14.94 3.35 -4.57
CA PHE A 22 -15.28 2.18 -3.78
C PHE A 22 -16.32 1.32 -4.48
N LEU A 23 -16.10 0.01 -4.51
CA LEU A 23 -17.05 -0.97 -5.07
C LEU A 23 -17.40 -2.04 -4.02
N CYS A 24 -18.48 -2.78 -4.28
CA CYS A 24 -18.98 -3.87 -3.41
C CYS A 24 -19.21 -3.43 -1.96
N GLY A 25 -19.78 -2.23 -1.75
CA GLY A 25 -20.05 -1.69 -0.41
C GLY A 25 -18.79 -1.37 0.39
N GLY A 26 -17.74 -0.88 -0.27
CA GLY A 26 -16.48 -0.49 0.37
C GLY A 26 -15.46 -1.63 0.56
N ARG A 27 -15.70 -2.80 -0.03
CA ARG A 27 -14.75 -3.94 0.03
C ARG A 27 -13.60 -3.81 -0.95
N ALA A 28 -13.86 -3.24 -2.13
CA ALA A 28 -12.84 -2.97 -3.13
C ALA A 28 -12.56 -1.47 -3.18
N VAL A 29 -11.26 -1.12 -3.15
CA VAL A 29 -10.76 0.25 -3.09
C VAL A 29 -9.91 0.51 -4.32
N PHE A 30 -10.47 1.23 -5.29
CA PHE A 30 -9.79 1.62 -6.51
C PHE A 30 -9.28 3.06 -6.42
N GLY A 31 -8.30 3.39 -7.25
CA GLY A 31 -7.85 4.77 -7.42
C GLY A 31 -8.78 5.55 -8.38
N PRO A 32 -8.53 6.85 -8.57
CA PRO A 32 -9.35 7.69 -9.44
C PRO A 32 -9.30 7.22 -10.90
N ASP A 33 -8.16 6.69 -11.33
CA ASP A 33 -7.88 6.27 -12.70
C ASP A 33 -8.39 4.85 -13.01
N ALA A 34 -9.28 4.26 -12.20
CA ALA A 34 -9.77 2.89 -12.40
C ALA A 34 -10.31 2.57 -13.80
N SER A 35 -10.73 3.57 -14.59
CA SER A 35 -11.15 3.38 -15.98
C SER A 35 -10.02 2.93 -16.90
N SER A 36 -8.76 3.20 -16.57
CA SER A 36 -7.62 2.71 -17.34
C SER A 36 -7.49 1.18 -17.30
N LEU A 37 -8.10 0.52 -16.31
CA LEU A 37 -8.11 -0.93 -16.20
C LEU A 37 -8.76 -1.60 -17.41
N PHE A 38 -9.72 -0.96 -18.07
CA PHE A 38 -10.30 -1.48 -19.30
C PHE A 38 -9.26 -1.61 -20.41
N LEU A 39 -8.39 -0.61 -20.56
CA LEU A 39 -7.32 -0.65 -21.55
C LEU A 39 -6.31 -1.75 -21.21
N THR A 40 -5.86 -1.82 -19.96
CA THR A 40 -4.92 -2.88 -19.50
C THR A 40 -5.52 -4.26 -19.70
N THR A 41 -6.80 -4.44 -19.34
CA THR A 41 -7.52 -5.71 -19.52
C THR A 41 -7.62 -6.10 -20.98
N PHE A 42 -7.88 -5.14 -21.87
CA PHE A 42 -7.92 -5.37 -23.31
C PHE A 42 -6.55 -5.74 -23.88
N LEU A 43 -5.48 -5.04 -23.48
CA LEU A 43 -4.13 -5.28 -23.97
C LEU A 43 -3.60 -6.67 -23.56
N ILE A 44 -3.98 -7.17 -22.39
CA ILE A 44 -3.61 -8.52 -21.93
C ILE A 44 -4.57 -9.57 -22.53
N GLY A 45 -5.87 -9.33 -22.41
CA GLY A 45 -6.91 -10.28 -22.77
C GLY A 45 -7.02 -10.52 -24.26
N GLY A 46 -6.86 -9.50 -25.10
CA GLY A 46 -6.95 -9.61 -26.55
C GLY A 46 -5.98 -10.65 -27.13
N PRO A 47 -4.66 -10.48 -26.93
CA PRO A 47 -3.64 -11.45 -27.36
C PRO A 47 -3.82 -12.84 -26.72
N ALA A 48 -4.15 -12.89 -25.42
CA ALA A 48 -4.35 -14.15 -24.71
C ALA A 48 -5.55 -14.95 -25.25
N ILE A 49 -6.68 -14.30 -25.49
CA ILE A 49 -7.87 -14.91 -26.11
C ILE A 49 -7.56 -15.36 -27.53
N ALA A 50 -6.89 -14.52 -28.33
CA ALA A 50 -6.54 -14.86 -29.70
C ALA A 50 -5.59 -16.08 -29.75
N PHE A 51 -4.64 -16.18 -28.83
CA PHE A 51 -3.80 -17.37 -28.64
C PHE A 51 -4.64 -18.60 -28.26
N CYS A 52 -5.57 -18.48 -27.30
CA CYS A 52 -6.45 -19.59 -26.91
C CYS A 52 -7.34 -20.06 -28.06
N ILE A 53 -7.90 -19.15 -28.86
CA ILE A 53 -8.67 -19.47 -30.06
C ILE A 53 -7.81 -20.23 -31.06
N LYS A 54 -6.58 -19.76 -31.31
CA LYS A 54 -5.63 -20.44 -32.20
C LYS A 54 -5.38 -21.88 -31.74
N MET A 55 -5.09 -22.09 -30.46
CA MET A 55 -4.86 -23.42 -29.91
C MET A 55 -6.10 -24.31 -30.02
N LEU A 56 -7.29 -23.77 -29.74
CA LEU A 56 -8.55 -24.51 -29.90
C LEU A 56 -8.79 -24.96 -31.35
N LEU A 57 -8.47 -24.10 -32.32
CA LEU A 57 -8.57 -24.45 -33.74
C LEU A 57 -7.59 -25.55 -34.16
N LEU A 58 -6.38 -25.60 -33.58
CA LEU A 58 -5.42 -26.68 -33.81
C LEU A 58 -5.93 -28.01 -33.23
N ILE A 59 -6.52 -27.97 -32.03
CA ILE A 59 -7.16 -29.14 -31.41
C ILE A 59 -8.30 -29.68 -32.29
N ILE A 60 -9.17 -28.81 -32.79
CA ILE A 60 -10.30 -29.22 -33.64
C ILE A 60 -9.81 -29.85 -34.96
N ARG A 61 -8.66 -29.39 -35.47
CA ARG A 61 -8.02 -29.97 -36.67
C ARG A 61 -7.30 -31.29 -36.40
N ASN A 62 -7.28 -31.77 -35.16
CA ASN A 62 -6.63 -33.01 -34.72
C ASN A 62 -5.16 -33.11 -35.18
N ASP A 63 -4.41 -32.01 -35.04
CA ASP A 63 -3.01 -31.96 -35.47
C ASP A 63 -2.09 -32.71 -34.47
N ASP A 64 -2.04 -32.26 -33.20
CA ASP A 64 -1.35 -32.99 -32.12
C ASP A 64 -2.01 -32.73 -30.74
N PRO A 65 -2.95 -33.60 -30.32
CA PRO A 65 -3.65 -33.45 -29.04
C PRO A 65 -2.72 -33.45 -27.82
N GLN A 66 -1.61 -34.20 -27.83
CA GLN A 66 -0.75 -34.32 -26.65
C GLN A 66 -0.02 -33.01 -26.35
N TYR A 67 0.29 -32.23 -27.39
CA TYR A 67 0.89 -30.91 -27.25
C TYR A 67 -0.18 -29.80 -27.11
N ASP A 68 -1.24 -29.83 -27.92
CA ASP A 68 -2.15 -28.69 -28.03
C ASP A 68 -2.98 -28.46 -26.74
N TYR A 69 -3.39 -29.53 -26.05
CA TYR A 69 -4.16 -29.43 -24.79
C TYR A 69 -3.36 -28.82 -23.63
N PRO A 70 -2.17 -29.32 -23.26
CA PRO A 70 -1.36 -28.70 -22.21
C PRO A 70 -1.00 -27.24 -22.50
N VAL A 71 -0.72 -26.92 -23.77
CA VAL A 71 -0.36 -25.55 -24.16
C VAL A 71 -1.53 -24.59 -23.97
N LEU A 72 -2.75 -25.01 -24.35
CA LEU A 72 -3.97 -24.24 -24.10
C LEU A 72 -4.23 -24.06 -22.59
N VAL A 73 -4.16 -25.15 -21.81
CA VAL A 73 -4.40 -25.11 -20.36
C VAL A 73 -3.40 -24.20 -19.65
N GLY A 74 -2.10 -24.30 -19.99
CA GLY A 74 -1.07 -23.42 -19.45
C GLY A 74 -1.33 -21.94 -19.76
N GLY A 75 -1.72 -21.63 -21.00
CA GLY A 75 -2.09 -20.27 -21.41
C GLY A 75 -3.30 -19.72 -20.64
N MET A 76 -4.34 -20.54 -20.45
CA MET A 76 -5.53 -20.16 -19.67
C MET A 76 -5.19 -19.92 -18.19
N VAL A 77 -4.41 -20.79 -17.57
CA VAL A 77 -4.00 -20.66 -16.16
C VAL A 77 -3.19 -19.36 -15.96
N LEU A 78 -2.21 -19.10 -16.82
CA LEU A 78 -1.42 -17.86 -16.75
C LEU A 78 -2.30 -16.62 -16.93
N THR A 79 -3.25 -16.65 -17.86
CA THR A 79 -4.19 -15.54 -18.09
C THR A 79 -5.08 -15.27 -16.88
N ILE A 80 -5.63 -16.33 -16.26
CA ILE A 80 -6.46 -16.22 -15.06
C ILE A 80 -5.64 -15.68 -13.88
N MET A 81 -4.42 -16.19 -13.68
CA MET A 81 -3.53 -15.70 -12.63
C MET A 81 -3.18 -14.23 -12.83
N ASP A 82 -2.92 -13.82 -14.06
CA ASP A 82 -2.60 -12.44 -14.39
C ASP A 82 -3.75 -11.48 -14.06
N PHE A 83 -4.97 -11.82 -14.49
CA PHE A 83 -6.15 -11.01 -14.15
C PHE A 83 -6.47 -11.01 -12.65
N LEU A 84 -6.23 -12.12 -11.95
CA LEU A 84 -6.38 -12.18 -10.50
C LEU A 84 -5.42 -11.20 -9.81
N PHE A 85 -4.14 -11.19 -10.20
CA PHE A 85 -3.17 -10.26 -9.63
C PHE A 85 -3.44 -8.80 -10.03
N LEU A 86 -3.88 -8.54 -11.26
CA LEU A 86 -4.32 -7.22 -11.69
C LEU A 86 -5.47 -6.71 -10.80
N PHE A 87 -6.47 -7.54 -10.55
CA PHE A 87 -7.61 -7.20 -9.69
C PHE A 87 -7.16 -6.96 -8.24
N LEU A 88 -6.33 -7.85 -7.67
CA LEU A 88 -5.81 -7.70 -6.31
C LEU A 88 -4.90 -6.48 -6.13
N THR A 89 -4.20 -6.07 -7.19
CA THR A 89 -3.36 -4.88 -7.19
C THR A 89 -4.18 -3.60 -7.23
N SER A 90 -5.19 -3.56 -8.11
CA SER A 90 -5.98 -2.36 -8.40
C SER A 90 -7.12 -2.12 -7.40
N GLY A 91 -7.80 -3.18 -6.96
CA GLY A 91 -8.99 -3.14 -6.12
C GLY A 91 -8.74 -3.25 -4.62
N ARG A 92 -7.48 -3.19 -4.18
CA ARG A 92 -7.09 -3.29 -2.76
C ARG A 92 -6.60 -1.95 -2.25
N ASP A 93 -6.85 -1.68 -0.96
CA ASP A 93 -6.20 -0.58 -0.26
C ASP A 93 -4.66 -0.75 -0.35
N PRO A 94 -3.93 0.22 -0.93
CA PRO A 94 -2.47 0.16 -1.04
C PRO A 94 -1.75 0.38 0.30
N GLY A 95 -2.46 0.76 1.35
CA GLY A 95 -1.90 1.16 2.64
C GLY A 95 -2.12 2.65 2.89
N ILE A 96 -3.35 3.12 2.69
CA ILE A 96 -3.75 4.49 2.97
C ILE A 96 -3.61 4.76 4.48
N ILE A 97 -2.99 5.89 4.81
CA ILE A 97 -2.80 6.36 6.18
C ILE A 97 -4.00 7.25 6.56
N PRO A 98 -4.66 7.03 7.71
CA PRO A 98 -5.74 7.89 8.20
C PRO A 98 -5.31 9.35 8.25
N ARG A 99 -6.25 10.25 7.95
CA ARG A 99 -6.06 11.69 8.10
C ARG A 99 -6.33 12.08 9.55
N ASN A 100 -5.57 13.03 10.08
CA ASN A 100 -5.91 13.63 11.37
C ASN A 100 -6.92 14.76 11.18
N SER A 101 -7.79 14.97 12.16
CA SER A 101 -8.70 16.12 12.21
C SER A 101 -7.97 17.42 12.58
N GLN A 102 -6.89 17.31 13.35
CA GLN A 102 -6.05 18.42 13.77
C GLN A 102 -4.56 18.09 13.59
N PRO A 103 -3.69 19.10 13.41
CA PRO A 103 -2.25 18.89 13.36
C PRO A 103 -1.75 18.23 14.65
N PRO A 104 -0.74 17.34 14.59
CA PRO A 104 -0.13 16.78 15.79
C PRO A 104 0.50 17.89 16.62
N GLU A 105 0.24 17.92 17.93
CA GLU A 105 0.90 18.85 18.84
C GLU A 105 2.43 18.63 18.77
N SER A 106 3.20 19.72 18.69
CA SER A 106 4.66 19.65 18.76
C SER A 106 5.09 19.39 20.20
N ASP A 107 5.92 18.37 20.44
CA ASP A 107 6.48 17.97 21.75
C ASP A 107 7.35 19.05 22.46
N GLU A 108 7.31 20.32 22.05
CA GLU A 108 8.11 21.43 22.62
C GLU A 108 7.35 22.26 23.67
N SER A 109 6.48 21.66 24.49
CA SER A 109 5.75 22.36 25.56
C SER A 109 6.12 21.93 26.99
N VAL A 110 7.30 21.35 27.22
CA VAL A 110 7.80 21.07 28.58
C VAL A 110 9.12 21.78 28.83
N GLY A 111 9.05 23.06 29.21
CA GLY A 111 10.22 23.81 29.67
C GLY A 111 9.95 25.29 29.91
N VAL A 112 9.54 25.63 31.14
CA VAL A 112 9.51 26.98 31.74
C VAL A 112 8.34 27.88 31.33
N VAL A 113 7.20 27.69 32.01
CA VAL A 113 6.19 28.76 32.15
C VAL A 113 6.64 29.67 33.30
N THR A 114 7.36 30.74 32.99
CA THR A 114 7.45 31.91 33.88
C THR A 114 6.17 32.74 33.73
N GLN A 115 5.63 33.22 34.85
CA GLN A 115 4.40 34.00 35.00
C GLN A 115 4.38 35.38 34.29
N SER A 116 5.22 35.59 33.26
CA SER A 116 5.38 36.87 32.56
C SER A 116 5.18 36.80 31.03
N MET A 117 4.68 35.69 30.49
CA MET A 117 4.57 35.46 29.03
C MET A 117 3.12 35.29 28.51
N GLU A 118 2.10 35.72 29.26
CA GLU A 118 0.69 35.60 28.83
C GLU A 118 0.38 36.35 27.52
N TRP A 119 1.07 37.47 27.26
CA TRP A 119 0.95 38.25 26.02
C TRP A 119 1.72 37.68 24.81
N VAL A 120 2.53 36.63 25.02
CA VAL A 120 3.30 35.98 23.94
C VAL A 120 2.60 34.69 23.47
N ASN A 121 1.68 34.13 24.27
CA ASN A 121 0.97 32.89 23.95
C ASN A 121 0.12 32.94 22.67
N ASN A 122 -0.51 34.06 22.33
CA ASN A 122 -1.31 34.17 21.10
C ASN A 122 -0.47 34.31 19.82
N LYS A 123 0.84 34.57 19.95
CA LYS A 123 1.78 34.60 18.81
C LYS A 123 2.57 33.29 18.68
N ILE A 124 2.52 32.44 19.71
CA ILE A 124 3.23 31.16 19.83
C ILE A 124 2.39 30.00 19.32
N ALA A 125 1.05 30.09 19.26
CA ALA A 125 0.23 29.06 18.60
C ALA A 125 0.42 29.00 17.07
N ASP A 126 0.98 30.06 16.47
CA ASP A 126 1.49 30.09 15.09
C ASP A 126 3.01 29.78 15.04
N LEU A 127 3.55 29.10 16.06
CA LEU A 127 4.80 28.35 15.93
C LEU A 127 4.57 27.34 14.83
N LYS A 128 4.92 27.75 13.61
CA LYS A 128 5.18 26.94 12.42
C LYS A 128 5.45 25.52 12.85
N LEU A 129 4.42 24.67 12.77
CA LEU A 129 4.58 23.24 12.97
C LEU A 129 5.82 22.85 12.18
N HIS A 130 6.89 22.43 12.87
CA HIS A 130 8.19 22.27 12.21
C HIS A 130 7.96 21.36 11.01
N ARG A 131 8.15 21.90 9.79
CA ARG A 131 7.77 21.22 8.54
C ARG A 131 8.45 19.86 8.41
N THR A 132 9.52 19.66 9.19
CA THR A 132 10.21 18.40 9.36
C THR A 132 10.38 18.01 10.81
N LYS A 133 10.16 16.73 11.12
CA LYS A 133 10.50 16.09 12.41
C LYS A 133 11.59 15.06 12.15
N ASP A 134 12.65 15.06 12.95
CA ASP A 134 13.74 14.07 12.83
C ASP A 134 13.43 12.86 13.69
N ILE A 135 13.57 11.66 13.11
CA ILE A 135 13.46 10.40 13.85
C ILE A 135 14.65 9.50 13.52
N VAL A 136 15.05 8.63 14.45
CA VAL A 136 16.12 7.66 14.22
C VAL A 136 15.52 6.30 13.82
N VAL A 137 15.95 5.76 12.69
CA VAL A 137 15.55 4.45 12.18
C VAL A 137 16.80 3.61 11.90
N ASN A 138 16.96 2.48 12.58
CA ASN A 138 18.15 1.62 12.47
C ASN A 138 19.47 2.40 12.61
N GLY A 139 19.55 3.31 13.57
CA GLY A 139 20.74 4.16 13.81
C GLY A 139 20.91 5.34 12.84
N HIS A 140 20.00 5.52 11.87
CA HIS A 140 20.06 6.61 10.88
C HIS A 140 19.00 7.67 11.16
N SER A 141 19.39 8.95 11.18
CA SER A 141 18.44 10.06 11.29
C SER A 141 17.69 10.31 9.97
N ILE A 142 16.37 10.21 10.01
CA ILE A 142 15.46 10.42 8.88
C ILE A 142 14.57 11.64 9.18
N LYS A 143 14.62 12.62 8.27
CA LYS A 143 13.72 13.77 8.20
C LYS A 143 12.34 13.36 7.71
N LEU A 144 11.35 13.35 8.60
CA LEU A 144 9.94 13.26 8.26
C LEU A 144 9.46 14.59 7.69
N LYS A 145 8.48 14.56 6.80
CA LYS A 145 7.86 15.77 6.24
C LYS A 145 6.40 15.83 6.69
N PHE A 146 5.93 17.00 7.07
CA PHE A 146 4.51 17.23 7.34
C PHE A 146 3.69 17.19 6.04
N CYS A 147 2.45 16.72 6.14
CA CYS A 147 1.48 16.71 5.04
C CYS A 147 0.30 17.62 5.39
N ASP A 148 0.23 18.79 4.76
CA ASP A 148 -0.84 19.77 5.02
C ASP A 148 -2.23 19.22 4.67
N THR A 149 -2.33 18.38 3.63
CA THR A 149 -3.62 17.81 3.19
C THR A 149 -4.18 16.72 4.12
N CYS A 150 -3.29 15.99 4.82
CA CYS A 150 -3.68 14.87 5.68
C CYS A 150 -3.47 15.17 7.17
N LEU A 151 -2.93 16.36 7.47
CA LEU A 151 -2.59 16.85 8.81
C LEU A 151 -1.74 15.88 9.64
N LEU A 152 -0.73 15.27 9.01
CA LEU A 152 0.13 14.29 9.68
C LEU A 152 1.60 14.44 9.29
N TYR A 153 2.50 14.11 10.22
CA TYR A 153 3.90 13.83 9.88
C TYR A 153 3.98 12.50 9.15
N ARG A 154 4.42 12.53 7.89
CA ARG A 154 4.46 11.34 7.03
C ARG A 154 5.40 10.32 7.67
N PRO A 155 4.94 9.10 8.01
CA PRO A 155 5.80 8.06 8.51
C PRO A 155 6.96 7.75 7.55
N PRO A 156 8.04 7.10 8.02
CA PRO A 156 9.13 6.69 7.15
C PRO A 156 8.64 5.96 5.91
N ARG A 157 9.19 6.34 4.75
CA ARG A 157 8.85 5.79 3.42
C ARG A 157 7.41 6.05 2.96
N ALA A 158 6.60 6.79 3.73
CA ALA A 158 5.28 7.23 3.27
C ALA A 158 5.39 8.49 2.41
N SER A 159 4.47 8.65 1.45
CA SER A 159 4.37 9.86 0.64
C SER A 159 2.92 10.16 0.28
N HIS A 160 2.62 11.44 0.10
CA HIS A 160 1.31 11.89 -0.36
C HIS A 160 1.25 11.81 -1.88
N CYS A 161 0.25 11.10 -2.42
CA CYS A 161 -0.08 11.11 -3.83
C CYS A 161 -1.23 12.10 -4.05
N SER A 162 -0.98 13.17 -4.80
CA SER A 162 -1.98 14.19 -5.12
C SER A 162 -3.10 13.67 -6.01
N ILE A 163 -2.82 12.66 -6.85
CA ILE A 163 -3.81 12.05 -7.75
C ILE A 163 -4.88 11.33 -6.92
N CYS A 164 -4.47 10.38 -6.08
CA CYS A 164 -5.37 9.70 -5.15
C CYS A 164 -5.84 10.58 -3.99
N ASN A 165 -5.16 11.72 -3.75
CA ASN A 165 -5.35 12.58 -2.59
C ASN A 165 -5.22 11.80 -1.27
N ASN A 166 -4.14 11.06 -1.08
CA ASN A 166 -3.90 10.28 0.15
C ASN A 166 -2.40 10.16 0.47
N CYS A 167 -2.08 10.07 1.76
CA CYS A 167 -0.79 9.54 2.20
C CYS A 167 -0.80 8.01 2.13
N ILE A 168 0.18 7.43 1.44
CA ILE A 168 0.32 5.98 1.25
C ILE A 168 1.57 5.50 1.98
N GLN A 169 1.44 4.44 2.78
CA GLN A 169 2.54 3.79 3.49
C GLN A 169 3.44 3.03 2.51
N LYS A 170 4.76 3.17 2.68
CA LYS A 170 5.79 2.61 1.77
C LYS A 170 5.43 2.88 0.30
N PHE A 171 5.18 4.15 -0.01
CA PHE A 171 4.75 4.58 -1.34
C PHE A 171 5.81 4.24 -2.39
N ASP A 172 5.38 3.56 -3.46
CA ASP A 172 6.22 3.19 -4.58
C ASP A 172 6.00 4.12 -5.76
N HIS A 173 4.79 4.13 -6.32
CA HIS A 173 4.39 5.06 -7.39
C HIS A 173 2.87 5.07 -7.54
N HIS A 174 2.34 6.01 -8.33
CA HIS A 174 0.98 5.92 -8.86
C HIS A 174 1.03 5.28 -10.23
N CYS A 175 0.36 4.14 -10.42
CA CYS A 175 0.42 3.40 -11.66
C CYS A 175 -0.85 3.65 -12.49
N PRO A 176 -0.73 4.32 -13.66
CA PRO A 176 -1.88 4.55 -14.52
C PRO A 176 -2.42 3.25 -15.11
N TRP A 177 -1.62 2.20 -15.30
CA TRP A 177 -2.07 0.92 -15.87
C TRP A 177 -2.97 0.12 -14.93
N VAL A 178 -2.76 0.23 -13.61
CA VAL A 178 -3.63 -0.38 -12.60
C VAL A 178 -4.65 0.60 -12.02
N GLY A 179 -4.56 1.88 -12.41
CA GLY A 179 -5.46 2.94 -11.97
C GLY A 179 -5.39 3.26 -10.47
N GLN A 180 -4.28 2.95 -9.79
CA GLN A 180 -4.15 3.01 -8.32
C GLN A 180 -2.69 3.24 -7.89
N CYS A 181 -2.51 3.77 -6.68
CA CYS A 181 -1.21 3.81 -6.01
C CYS A 181 -0.68 2.41 -5.70
N ILE A 182 0.61 2.20 -5.91
CA ILE A 182 1.34 1.03 -5.44
C ILE A 182 2.03 1.40 -4.12
N GLY A 183 1.76 0.63 -3.08
CA GLY A 183 2.25 0.84 -1.72
C GLY A 183 2.38 -0.47 -0.95
N LEU A 184 2.57 -0.37 0.37
CA LEU A 184 2.91 -1.51 1.22
C LEU A 184 2.00 -2.74 1.04
N ARG A 185 0.68 -2.54 0.93
CA ARG A 185 -0.30 -3.62 1.03
C ARG A 185 -0.65 -4.29 -0.30
N ASN A 186 -0.41 -3.61 -1.42
CA ASN A 186 -0.66 -4.15 -2.76
C ASN A 186 0.61 -4.42 -3.56
N TYR A 187 1.79 -4.00 -3.08
CA TYR A 187 3.07 -4.24 -3.77
C TYR A 187 3.35 -5.72 -4.09
N PRO A 188 3.15 -6.71 -3.19
CA PRO A 188 3.38 -8.11 -3.55
C PRO A 188 2.49 -8.60 -4.70
N TYR A 189 1.25 -8.13 -4.76
CA TYR A 189 0.34 -8.45 -5.87
C TYR A 189 0.73 -7.75 -7.16
N PHE A 190 1.24 -6.51 -7.08
CA PHE A 190 1.79 -5.81 -8.23
C PHE A 190 2.99 -6.55 -8.82
N ILE A 191 3.88 -7.08 -7.97
CA ILE A 191 4.99 -7.92 -8.40
C ILE A 191 4.48 -9.22 -9.02
N GLY A 192 3.47 -9.85 -8.42
CA GLY A 192 2.78 -11.00 -9.01
C GLY A 192 2.26 -10.69 -10.42
N PHE A 193 1.52 -9.60 -10.56
CA PHE A 193 0.94 -9.12 -11.83
C PHE A 193 1.99 -8.91 -12.92
N ILE A 194 3.01 -8.08 -12.69
CA ILE A 194 4.01 -7.81 -13.73
C ILE A 194 4.82 -9.07 -14.09
N SER A 195 5.06 -9.97 -13.11
CA SER A 195 5.77 -11.23 -13.32
C SER A 195 4.92 -12.23 -14.11
N THR A 196 3.63 -12.37 -13.80
CA THR A 196 2.71 -13.23 -14.57
C THR A 196 2.47 -12.67 -15.96
N SER A 197 2.34 -11.35 -16.12
CA SER A 197 2.18 -10.71 -17.42
C SER A 197 3.42 -10.94 -18.30
N THR A 198 4.61 -10.82 -17.72
CA THR A 198 5.87 -11.13 -18.41
C THR A 198 5.94 -12.60 -18.81
N THR A 199 5.56 -13.49 -17.90
CA THR A 199 5.55 -14.94 -18.15
C THR A 199 4.55 -15.33 -19.23
N LEU A 200 3.34 -14.78 -19.19
CA LEU A 200 2.30 -14.98 -20.20
C LEU A 200 2.76 -14.47 -21.57
N CYS A 201 3.39 -13.29 -21.62
CA CYS A 201 3.94 -12.71 -22.83
C CYS A 201 5.03 -13.61 -23.45
N ILE A 202 5.98 -14.08 -22.65
CA ILE A 202 7.03 -15.01 -23.10
C ILE A 202 6.41 -16.34 -23.53
N TYR A 203 5.42 -16.85 -22.80
CA TYR A 203 4.72 -18.10 -23.11
C TYR A 203 4.05 -18.02 -24.48
N VAL A 204 3.21 -16.99 -24.72
CA VAL A 204 2.55 -16.78 -26.01
C VAL A 204 3.59 -16.61 -27.12
N PHE A 205 4.64 -15.81 -26.90
CA PHE A 205 5.72 -15.62 -27.87
C PHE A 205 6.36 -16.96 -28.29
N VAL A 206 6.77 -17.76 -27.31
CA VAL A 206 7.46 -19.04 -27.53
C VAL A 206 6.55 -20.03 -28.24
N PHE A 207 5.32 -20.23 -27.75
CA PHE A 207 4.40 -21.22 -28.32
C PHE A 207 3.82 -20.77 -29.68
N SER A 208 3.67 -19.47 -29.94
CA SER A 208 3.38 -18.98 -31.29
C SER A 208 4.53 -19.27 -32.26
N TRP A 209 5.79 -19.16 -31.82
CA TRP A 209 6.94 -19.55 -32.65
C TRP A 209 6.97 -21.05 -32.93
N PHE A 210 6.73 -21.89 -31.91
CA PHE A 210 6.60 -23.34 -32.10
C PHE A 210 5.49 -23.71 -33.08
N ASN A 211 4.34 -23.05 -33.02
CA ASN A 211 3.23 -23.29 -33.95
C ASN A 211 3.59 -22.94 -35.41
N VAL A 212 4.46 -21.95 -35.63
CA VAL A 212 4.99 -21.62 -36.97
C VAL A 212 6.03 -22.65 -37.41
N LEU A 213 6.99 -22.98 -36.54
CA LEU A 213 8.11 -23.86 -36.88
C LEU A 213 7.72 -25.33 -37.11
N ARG A 214 6.61 -25.79 -36.53
CA ARG A 214 6.14 -27.19 -36.71
C ARG A 214 5.47 -27.43 -38.06
N GLN A 215 5.11 -26.37 -38.78
CA GLN A 215 4.47 -26.49 -40.09
C GLN A 215 5.50 -26.85 -41.17
N GLN A 216 5.12 -27.72 -42.10
CA GLN A 216 5.98 -28.13 -43.21
C GLN A 216 5.97 -27.07 -44.31
N GLY A 217 7.14 -26.60 -44.75
CA GLY A 217 7.27 -25.64 -45.85
C GLY A 217 8.36 -24.60 -45.61
N THR A 218 8.42 -23.59 -46.49
CA THR A 218 9.32 -22.45 -46.29
C THR A 218 8.75 -21.51 -45.25
N LEU A 219 9.60 -20.95 -44.38
CA LEU A 219 9.16 -20.04 -43.31
C LEU A 219 8.31 -18.88 -43.81
N TRP A 220 8.68 -18.30 -44.96
CA TRP A 220 7.92 -17.20 -45.57
C TRP A 220 6.49 -17.59 -45.93
N SER A 221 6.31 -18.77 -46.54
CA SER A 221 4.98 -19.28 -46.91
C SER A 221 4.13 -19.57 -45.67
N ILE A 222 4.73 -20.14 -44.63
CA ILE A 222 4.02 -20.44 -43.39
C ILE A 222 3.57 -19.15 -42.72
N MET A 223 4.47 -18.16 -42.60
CA MET A 223 4.16 -16.86 -41.99
C MET A 223 3.07 -16.10 -42.77
N SER A 224 2.99 -16.25 -44.10
CA SER A 224 1.91 -15.63 -44.88
C SER A 224 0.53 -16.27 -44.65
N HIS A 225 0.48 -17.54 -44.28
CA HIS A 225 -0.77 -18.24 -44.00
C HIS A 225 -1.19 -18.15 -42.54
N ASP A 226 -0.24 -18.17 -41.59
CA ASP A 226 -0.49 -18.08 -40.15
C ASP A 226 -0.31 -16.67 -39.60
N VAL A 227 -1.05 -15.71 -40.19
CA VAL A 227 -0.98 -14.29 -39.85
C VAL A 227 -1.22 -14.04 -38.36
N LEU A 228 -2.11 -14.82 -37.72
CA LEU A 228 -2.41 -14.66 -36.30
C LEU A 228 -1.18 -14.95 -35.42
N SER A 229 -0.46 -16.06 -35.65
CA SER A 229 0.76 -16.36 -34.91
C SER A 229 1.82 -15.29 -35.13
N VAL A 230 1.97 -14.78 -36.35
CA VAL A 230 2.92 -13.69 -36.66
C VAL A 230 2.58 -12.40 -35.92
N VAL A 231 1.31 -12.00 -35.88
CA VAL A 231 0.85 -10.82 -35.13
C VAL A 231 1.11 -10.99 -33.63
N LEU A 232 0.83 -12.18 -33.07
CA LEU A 232 1.10 -12.48 -31.65
C LEU A 232 2.61 -12.43 -31.34
N ILE A 233 3.46 -12.99 -32.20
CA ILE A 233 4.92 -12.94 -32.07
C ILE A 233 5.39 -11.48 -32.04
N ALA A 234 4.95 -10.66 -33.01
CA ALA A 234 5.34 -9.26 -33.09
C ALA A 234 4.85 -8.46 -31.88
N TYR A 235 3.61 -8.66 -31.46
CA TYR A 235 3.04 -8.02 -30.28
C TYR A 235 3.82 -8.38 -29.02
N CYS A 236 4.06 -9.67 -28.77
CA CYS A 236 4.74 -10.14 -27.57
C CYS A 236 6.22 -9.72 -27.56
N PHE A 237 6.87 -9.67 -28.73
CA PHE A 237 8.23 -9.14 -28.85
C PHE A 237 8.32 -7.69 -28.38
N VAL A 238 7.36 -6.83 -28.77
CA VAL A 238 7.34 -5.44 -28.29
C VAL A 238 6.98 -5.40 -26.80
N ALA A 239 5.93 -6.11 -26.39
CA ALA A 239 5.40 -6.06 -25.03
C ALA A 239 6.42 -6.54 -23.99
N VAL A 240 7.22 -7.58 -24.28
CA VAL A 240 8.19 -8.14 -23.31
C VAL A 240 9.27 -7.14 -22.91
N TRP A 241 9.68 -6.22 -23.79
CA TRP A 241 10.65 -5.18 -23.43
C TRP A 241 10.09 -4.22 -22.39
N PHE A 242 8.80 -3.88 -22.50
CA PHE A 242 8.15 -2.99 -21.54
C PHE A 242 7.86 -3.71 -20.22
N VAL A 243 7.09 -4.80 -20.25
CA VAL A 243 6.66 -5.47 -19.00
C VAL A 243 7.79 -6.29 -18.36
N GLY A 244 8.64 -6.93 -19.17
CA GLY A 244 9.81 -7.66 -18.69
C GLY A 244 10.87 -6.72 -18.14
N GLY A 245 11.14 -5.59 -18.82
CA GLY A 245 12.02 -4.54 -18.31
C GLY A 245 11.54 -3.99 -16.96
N LEU A 246 10.24 -3.71 -16.83
CA LEU A 246 9.62 -3.30 -15.58
C LEU A 246 9.78 -4.36 -14.47
N THR A 247 9.58 -5.63 -14.81
CA THR A 247 9.76 -6.75 -13.87
C THR A 247 11.19 -6.83 -13.36
N LEU A 248 12.18 -6.77 -14.26
CA LEU A 248 13.60 -6.78 -13.88
C LEU A 248 13.96 -5.58 -13.00
N PHE A 249 13.46 -4.38 -13.33
CA PHE A 249 13.65 -3.19 -12.52
C PHE A 249 13.11 -3.37 -11.10
N HIS A 250 11.91 -3.91 -10.95
CA HIS A 250 11.35 -4.18 -9.63
C HIS A 250 12.08 -5.30 -8.87
N VAL A 251 12.62 -6.31 -9.56
CA VAL A 251 13.49 -7.32 -8.93
C VAL A 251 14.75 -6.66 -8.36
N TYR A 252 15.36 -5.70 -9.06
CA TYR A 252 16.47 -4.90 -8.55
C TYR A 252 16.07 -4.10 -7.30
N LEU A 253 14.91 -3.43 -7.33
CA LEU A 253 14.40 -2.67 -6.19
C LEU A 253 14.13 -3.54 -4.96
N ILE A 254 13.57 -4.74 -5.15
CA ILE A 254 13.39 -5.72 -4.07
C ILE A 254 14.74 -6.14 -3.52
N SER A 255 15.69 -6.48 -4.39
CA SER A 255 17.04 -6.93 -3.99
C SER A 255 17.76 -5.88 -3.14
N THR A 256 17.55 -4.60 -3.43
CA THR A 256 18.14 -3.46 -2.70
C THR A 256 17.25 -2.87 -1.61
N ASN A 257 16.05 -3.40 -1.37
CA ASN A 257 15.01 -2.89 -0.45
C ASN A 257 14.68 -1.40 -0.63
N GLN A 258 14.51 -0.98 -1.88
CA GLN A 258 14.12 0.39 -2.22
C GLN A 258 12.73 0.40 -2.86
N THR A 259 11.99 1.49 -2.68
CA THR A 259 10.83 1.76 -3.53
C THR A 259 11.27 2.53 -4.78
N THR A 260 10.46 2.49 -5.83
CA THR A 260 10.67 3.28 -7.05
C THR A 260 10.85 4.76 -6.71
N TYR A 261 9.99 5.29 -5.83
CA TYR A 261 10.07 6.66 -5.33
C TYR A 261 11.41 7.00 -4.65
N GLU A 262 11.96 6.07 -3.86
CA GLU A 262 13.24 6.25 -3.17
C GLU A 262 14.42 6.24 -4.16
N ASN A 263 14.39 5.31 -5.12
CA ASN A 263 15.41 5.17 -6.16
C ASN A 263 15.45 6.41 -7.07
N PHE A 264 14.30 6.86 -7.60
CA PHE A 264 14.24 8.05 -8.46
C PHE A 264 14.60 9.37 -7.77
N ARG A 265 14.53 9.42 -6.43
CA ARG A 265 14.98 10.57 -5.64
C ARG A 265 16.42 10.43 -5.15
N TYR A 266 17.16 9.43 -5.65
CA TYR A 266 18.56 9.15 -5.32
C TYR A 266 18.81 9.16 -3.81
N ARG A 267 17.86 8.61 -3.03
CA ARG A 267 17.85 8.76 -1.58
C ARG A 267 19.05 8.09 -0.91
N TYR A 268 19.61 7.08 -1.58
CA TYR A 268 20.71 6.24 -1.09
C TYR A 268 21.96 6.26 -2.00
N ASP A 269 22.05 7.17 -2.98
CA ASP A 269 23.24 7.25 -3.85
C ASP A 269 24.53 7.58 -3.08
N LYS A 270 24.40 8.36 -2.00
CA LYS A 270 25.51 8.81 -1.16
C LYS A 270 25.40 8.34 0.29
N LYS A 271 24.43 7.47 0.58
CA LYS A 271 24.09 7.05 1.94
C LYS A 271 23.73 5.57 1.93
N GLU A 272 24.16 4.84 2.94
CA GLU A 272 23.74 3.45 3.09
C GLU A 272 22.21 3.35 3.20
N ASN A 273 21.63 2.32 2.59
CA ASN A 273 20.20 2.07 2.70
C ASN A 273 19.89 1.45 4.08
N PRO A 274 19.25 2.16 5.01
CA PRO A 274 18.99 1.66 6.36
C PRO A 274 17.95 0.52 6.38
N PHE A 275 17.26 0.27 5.27
CA PHE A 275 16.22 -0.75 5.16
C PHE A 275 16.71 -2.06 4.54
N THR A 276 17.90 -2.10 3.94
CA THR A 276 18.39 -3.34 3.34
C THR A 276 18.83 -4.33 4.42
N ARG A 277 18.40 -5.59 4.29
CA ARG A 277 18.78 -6.69 5.20
C ARG A 277 19.50 -7.82 4.48
N GLY A 278 19.97 -7.56 3.25
CA GLY A 278 20.51 -8.55 2.31
C GLY A 278 19.44 -9.11 1.36
N ILE A 279 19.87 -9.51 0.15
CA ILE A 279 18.98 -9.86 -0.98
C ILE A 279 17.92 -10.90 -0.57
N LEU A 280 18.34 -12.01 0.04
CA LEU A 280 17.42 -13.10 0.38
C LEU A 280 16.37 -12.69 1.43
N LYS A 281 16.78 -11.90 2.45
CA LYS A 281 15.86 -11.40 3.47
C LYS A 281 14.91 -10.35 2.91
N ASN A 282 15.38 -9.52 1.98
CA ASN A 282 14.54 -8.54 1.29
C ASN A 282 13.48 -9.24 0.42
N CYS A 283 13.86 -10.25 -0.35
CA CYS A 283 12.91 -11.08 -1.11
C CYS A 283 11.91 -11.79 -0.18
N LYS A 284 12.39 -12.38 0.92
CA LYS A 284 11.51 -13.02 1.92
C LYS A 284 10.48 -12.05 2.50
N GLN A 285 10.87 -10.79 2.70
CA GLN A 285 9.98 -9.76 3.18
C GLN A 285 8.82 -9.47 2.21
N VAL A 286 9.06 -9.53 0.90
CA VAL A 286 8.04 -9.21 -0.10
C VAL A 286 7.12 -10.41 -0.37
N PHE A 287 7.69 -11.60 -0.53
CA PHE A 287 6.93 -12.78 -0.99
C PHE A 287 6.37 -13.64 0.15
N PHE A 288 6.98 -13.64 1.33
CA PHE A 288 6.66 -14.60 2.40
C PHE A 288 6.27 -13.95 3.73
N SER A 289 6.17 -12.62 3.79
CA SER A 289 5.73 -11.93 5.00
C SER A 289 4.24 -11.64 4.97
N LYS A 290 3.61 -11.62 6.15
CA LYS A 290 2.20 -11.30 6.30
C LYS A 290 1.95 -9.85 5.85
N ILE A 291 0.99 -9.67 4.94
CA ILE A 291 0.55 -8.34 4.54
C ILE A 291 -0.17 -7.68 5.75
N PRO A 292 0.21 -6.47 6.15
CA PRO A 292 -0.40 -5.81 7.30
C PRO A 292 -1.89 -5.52 7.07
N ALA A 293 -2.63 -5.42 8.17
CA ALA A 293 -4.03 -5.05 8.16
C ALA A 293 -4.25 -3.61 7.65
N SER A 294 -5.48 -3.29 7.30
CA SER A 294 -5.86 -1.92 6.90
C SER A 294 -5.80 -1.01 8.12
N ALA A 295 -5.16 0.15 7.99
CA ALA A 295 -5.24 1.17 9.03
C ALA A 295 -6.64 1.83 9.07
N ILE A 296 -7.42 1.68 8.00
CA ILE A 296 -8.75 2.27 7.86
C ILE A 296 -9.78 1.17 7.65
N ASN A 297 -10.84 1.20 8.45
CA ASN A 297 -12.03 0.40 8.21
C ASN A 297 -13.05 1.22 7.41
N PHE A 298 -12.96 1.17 6.08
CA PHE A 298 -13.84 1.92 5.17
C PHE A 298 -15.34 1.63 5.35
N ARG A 299 -15.68 0.52 6.02
CA ARG A 299 -17.06 0.09 6.26
C ARG A 299 -17.55 0.50 7.65
N GLU A 300 -16.77 1.23 8.43
CA GLU A 300 -17.23 1.76 9.72
C GLU A 300 -18.38 2.78 9.53
N TRP A 301 -19.28 2.85 10.50
CA TRP A 301 -20.36 3.83 10.53
C TRP A 301 -19.86 5.11 11.20
N VAL A 302 -20.16 6.27 10.61
CA VAL A 302 -19.73 7.59 11.10
C VAL A 302 -20.97 8.50 11.19
N SER A 303 -21.04 9.30 12.26
CA SER A 303 -22.08 10.31 12.50
C SER A 303 -21.86 11.55 11.59
N GLU A 304 -22.93 12.16 11.09
CA GLU A 304 -22.83 13.44 10.34
C GLU A 304 -22.29 14.60 11.22
N ASP A 305 -22.48 14.55 12.54
CA ASP A 305 -21.97 15.59 13.46
C ASP A 305 -20.43 15.57 13.59
N ASP A 306 -19.80 14.41 13.44
CA ASP A 306 -18.34 14.31 13.38
C ASP A 306 -17.78 14.99 12.11
N ASP A 307 -18.59 15.07 11.04
CA ASP A 307 -18.23 15.75 9.79
C ASP A 307 -18.25 17.29 9.94
N SER A 308 -19.08 17.82 10.84
CA SER A 308 -19.21 19.28 11.07
C SER A 308 -18.00 19.88 11.82
N LEU A 309 -17.37 19.11 12.71
CA LEU A 309 -16.06 19.45 13.30
C LEU A 309 -14.88 19.23 12.33
N ILE A 310 -15.14 18.47 11.27
CA ILE A 310 -14.23 18.18 10.16
C ILE A 310 -14.48 19.14 8.96
N GLY A 311 -15.44 20.06 9.11
CA GLY A 311 -16.08 20.84 8.04
C GLY A 311 -16.21 22.35 8.30
N SER A 312 -15.38 22.97 9.14
CA SER A 312 -15.29 24.45 9.20
C SER A 312 -13.90 24.96 8.82
N SER A 313 -13.58 24.89 7.53
CA SER A 313 -12.63 25.81 6.90
C SER A 313 -12.86 25.85 5.38
N ASP A 314 -14.10 26.11 4.98
CA ASP A 314 -14.40 26.62 3.65
C ASP A 314 -14.06 28.12 3.63
N ILE A 315 -12.83 28.45 3.23
CA ILE A 315 -12.53 29.80 2.74
C ILE A 315 -12.93 29.81 1.27
N ASN A 316 -14.14 30.29 1.02
CA ASN A 316 -14.67 30.51 -0.31
C ASN A 316 -13.89 31.67 -0.97
N GLY A 317 -13.18 31.37 -2.06
CA GLY A 317 -12.41 32.32 -2.85
C GLY A 317 -12.38 31.89 -4.31
N ASN A 318 -13.44 32.26 -5.02
CA ASN A 318 -13.71 31.96 -6.42
C ASN A 318 -12.66 32.59 -7.36
N PHE A 319 -11.76 31.81 -7.98
CA PHE A 319 -11.04 32.23 -9.20
C PHE A 319 -10.76 31.06 -10.15
N ILE A 320 -11.18 31.26 -11.39
CA ILE A 320 -10.99 30.41 -12.57
C ILE A 320 -9.53 30.46 -13.05
N GLY A 321 -8.98 29.32 -13.47
CA GLY A 321 -7.86 29.29 -14.43
C GLY A 321 -6.83 28.19 -14.19
N LYS A 322 -6.77 27.21 -15.11
CA LYS A 322 -5.63 26.30 -15.27
C LYS A 322 -4.34 27.12 -15.41
N GLY A 323 -3.39 26.95 -14.49
CA GLY A 323 -2.07 27.55 -14.58
C GLY A 323 -1.14 27.07 -13.49
N LYS A 324 -0.06 26.42 -13.88
CA LYS A 324 1.07 25.99 -13.05
C LYS A 324 1.83 27.23 -12.59
N PHE A 325 1.91 27.54 -11.30
CA PHE A 325 2.89 28.52 -10.78
C PHE A 325 3.26 28.27 -9.30
N ASP A 326 4.57 28.12 -9.08
CA ASP A 326 5.25 28.30 -7.79
C ASP A 326 5.22 29.78 -7.37
N ILE A 327 5.29 30.10 -6.07
CA ILE A 327 6.13 31.16 -5.45
C ILE A 327 5.66 31.54 -4.04
N GLU A 328 6.66 31.65 -3.14
CA GLU A 328 6.63 32.31 -1.82
C GLU A 328 6.29 33.80 -1.91
N LYS A 329 5.39 34.29 -1.03
CA LYS A 329 5.57 35.44 -0.12
C LYS A 329 4.23 35.85 0.50
N GLY A 330 4.29 36.33 1.75
CA GLY A 330 3.15 36.55 2.62
C GLY A 330 2.34 37.83 2.42
N GLY A 331 1.20 37.89 3.11
CA GLY A 331 0.29 39.03 3.20
C GLY A 331 -0.69 38.87 4.37
N LYS A 332 -1.05 40.00 5.00
CA LYS A 332 -1.76 40.20 6.29
C LYS A 332 -3.31 40.12 6.22
N PHE A 333 -3.92 40.21 7.41
CA PHE A 333 -5.32 40.49 7.83
C PHE A 333 -6.16 39.23 8.16
N GLY A 334 -6.98 39.14 9.22
CA GLY A 334 -7.36 40.01 10.35
C GLY A 334 -8.54 39.35 11.10
N LYS A 335 -8.53 39.39 12.46
CA LYS A 335 -9.64 39.45 13.48
C LYS A 335 -11.07 39.00 13.08
N ASP A 336 -11.90 38.28 13.84
CA ASP A 336 -12.08 38.01 15.28
C ASP A 336 -13.01 36.77 15.42
N GLY A 337 -13.06 36.10 16.60
CA GLY A 337 -14.19 35.25 16.99
C GLY A 337 -13.82 34.00 17.81
N ALA A 338 -13.93 34.08 19.14
CA ALA A 338 -13.70 32.99 20.09
C ALA A 338 -14.98 32.14 20.30
N ILE A 339 -14.84 30.80 20.40
CA ILE A 339 -15.87 29.91 20.97
C ILE A 339 -15.21 28.78 21.80
N HIS A 340 -15.74 28.57 23.00
CA HIS A 340 -15.37 27.61 24.04
C HIS A 340 -15.62 26.13 23.68
N LEU A 341 -14.77 25.22 24.18
CA LEU A 341 -14.86 23.75 24.01
C LEU A 341 -15.54 23.06 25.22
N PRO A 342 -16.53 22.15 25.04
CA PRO A 342 -17.09 21.33 26.11
C PRO A 342 -16.42 19.94 26.30
N SER A 343 -15.87 19.73 27.50
CA SER A 343 -15.69 18.55 28.38
C SER A 343 -15.91 17.07 27.95
N VAL A 344 -15.93 16.66 26.67
CA VAL A 344 -16.05 15.21 26.31
C VAL A 344 -14.82 14.63 25.59
N LEU A 345 -13.79 15.44 25.30
CA LEU A 345 -12.54 14.96 24.67
C LEU A 345 -11.39 14.66 25.65
N GLN A 346 -11.67 14.49 26.94
CA GLN A 346 -10.62 14.32 27.95
C GLN A 346 -10.04 12.90 28.10
N ASN A 347 -10.49 11.90 27.32
CA ASN A 347 -10.16 10.49 27.60
C ASN A 347 -9.49 9.71 26.46
N LEU A 348 -8.62 10.34 25.67
CA LEU A 348 -7.57 9.62 24.93
C LEU A 348 -6.22 10.30 25.18
N ASP A 349 -5.78 10.22 26.44
CA ASP A 349 -4.45 10.62 26.87
C ASP A 349 -3.41 9.57 26.42
N TYR A 350 -2.53 9.95 25.48
CA TYR A 350 -1.33 9.18 25.12
C TYR A 350 -0.12 9.51 26.03
N GLY A 351 -0.34 10.15 27.19
CA GLY A 351 0.69 10.51 28.16
C GLY A 351 1.31 9.35 28.94
N SER A 352 0.66 8.20 29.06
CA SER A 352 1.15 7.09 29.92
C SER A 352 2.33 6.28 29.36
N LEU A 353 2.75 6.53 28.11
CA LEU A 353 3.93 5.90 27.50
C LEU A 353 5.24 6.59 27.87
N ASN A 354 5.22 7.86 28.28
CA ASN A 354 6.43 8.62 28.56
C ASN A 354 6.99 8.38 29.99
N ASP A 355 6.12 8.11 30.96
CA ASP A 355 6.55 7.91 32.36
C ASP A 355 7.17 6.52 32.62
N ASN A 356 6.92 5.54 31.74
CA ASN A 356 7.58 4.23 31.81
C ASN A 356 8.98 4.22 31.17
N LEU A 357 9.36 5.25 30.41
CA LEU A 357 10.68 5.37 29.78
C LEU A 357 11.77 5.88 30.72
N LYS A 358 11.40 6.48 31.87
CA LYS A 358 12.38 6.97 32.86
C LYS A 358 12.75 5.97 33.96
N LYS A 359 12.05 4.82 34.08
CA LYS A 359 12.24 3.89 35.21
C LYS A 359 12.75 2.49 34.87
N LYS A 360 13.03 2.18 33.60
CA LYS A 360 13.67 0.92 33.20
C LYS A 360 14.91 1.18 32.33
N GLY A 361 15.91 1.78 32.96
CA GLY A 361 17.27 1.32 32.70
C GLY A 361 17.39 -0.11 33.20
N GLU A 362 18.09 -0.95 32.44
CA GLU A 362 18.39 -2.36 32.72
C GLU A 362 17.32 -3.39 32.28
N GLY A 363 17.62 -4.09 31.17
CA GLY A 363 16.96 -5.34 30.77
C GLY A 363 16.54 -5.40 29.30
N LYS A 364 17.24 -6.21 28.51
CA LYS A 364 17.05 -6.49 27.08
C LYS A 364 15.57 -6.77 26.70
N ALA A 365 15.00 -5.94 25.81
CA ALA A 365 14.06 -6.34 24.76
C ALA A 365 13.98 -5.20 23.71
N ALA A 366 14.37 -5.48 22.48
CA ALA A 366 14.35 -4.51 21.38
C ALA A 366 12.92 -4.33 20.85
N PHE A 367 12.46 -3.09 20.75
CA PHE A 367 11.19 -2.70 20.15
C PHE A 367 11.39 -2.48 18.64
N ASP A 368 10.67 -3.20 17.78
CA ASP A 368 10.74 -3.10 16.32
C ASP A 368 9.64 -2.14 15.81
N PRO A 369 9.96 -0.99 15.18
CA PRO A 369 8.96 -0.08 14.60
C PRO A 369 8.22 -0.65 13.37
N PHE A 370 8.50 -1.90 12.98
CA PHE A 370 8.03 -2.49 11.72
C PHE A 370 7.08 -3.69 11.85
N PHE A 371 6.59 -4.05 13.04
CA PHE A 371 5.76 -5.24 13.20
C PHE A 371 4.64 -5.07 14.24
N PHE A 372 3.38 -5.23 13.81
CA PHE A 372 2.30 -5.70 14.67
C PHE A 372 1.91 -7.12 14.24
N PRO A 373 1.80 -8.05 15.19
CA PRO A 373 0.62 -8.92 15.15
C PRO A 373 0.05 -9.29 16.54
N ALA A 374 -1.28 -9.15 16.62
CA ALA A 374 -2.29 -10.09 17.11
C ALA A 374 -2.09 -10.84 18.45
N ASP A 375 -3.02 -10.55 19.38
CA ASP A 375 -3.84 -11.49 20.16
C ASP A 375 -3.23 -12.87 20.48
N GLN A 376 -2.94 -13.06 21.77
CA GLN A 376 -2.68 -14.37 22.36
C GLN A 376 -3.99 -15.11 22.60
N GLU A 377 -4.19 -16.25 21.94
CA GLU A 377 -5.12 -17.29 22.39
C GLU A 377 -4.33 -18.53 22.86
N GLN A 378 -4.47 -18.78 24.17
CA GLN A 378 -4.32 -20.01 24.95
C GLN A 378 -3.33 -21.12 24.53
N THR A 379 -2.41 -21.44 25.45
CA THR A 379 -2.00 -22.84 25.68
C THR A 379 -1.98 -23.15 27.18
N ASN A 380 -2.84 -24.10 27.56
CA ASN A 380 -2.82 -24.81 28.83
C ASN A 380 -1.46 -25.48 29.05
N LEU A 381 -0.83 -25.26 30.21
CA LEU A 381 0.28 -26.08 30.71
C LEU A 381 -0.29 -27.13 31.67
N PRO A 382 0.11 -28.41 31.56
CA PRO A 382 -0.19 -29.38 32.60
C PRO A 382 0.74 -29.17 33.80
N GLN A 383 0.14 -29.08 34.98
CA GLN A 383 0.82 -29.11 36.27
C GLN A 383 1.61 -30.42 36.42
N THR A 384 2.93 -30.33 36.55
CA THR A 384 3.75 -31.42 37.08
C THR A 384 3.75 -31.33 38.61
N SER A 385 2.90 -32.14 39.24
CA SER A 385 2.96 -32.40 40.68
C SER A 385 4.21 -33.21 41.02
N ARG A 386 5.03 -32.66 41.91
CA ARG A 386 6.05 -33.41 42.65
C ARG A 386 5.36 -34.08 43.83
N ASP A 387 5.03 -35.36 43.70
CA ASP A 387 4.79 -36.24 44.86
C ASP A 387 5.95 -37.23 44.97
N LYS A 388 6.85 -36.95 45.93
CA LYS A 388 7.75 -37.96 46.49
C LYS A 388 6.94 -38.74 47.53
N SER A 389 6.55 -39.97 47.20
CA SER A 389 6.09 -40.91 48.23
C SER A 389 7.31 -41.51 48.93
N SER A 390 7.33 -41.37 50.25
CA SER A 390 8.11 -42.20 51.16
C SER A 390 7.28 -43.42 51.51
N ALA A 391 7.84 -44.62 51.37
CA ALA A 391 7.71 -45.73 52.32
C ALA A 391 8.23 -47.03 51.68
N ALA A 392 9.32 -47.57 52.21
CA ALA A 392 9.48 -49.00 52.50
C ALA A 392 10.89 -49.26 53.05
N GLU A 393 11.02 -49.32 54.37
CA GLU A 393 11.78 -50.35 55.09
C GLU A 393 11.64 -50.08 56.59
N ASP A 394 10.81 -50.86 57.27
CA ASP A 394 11.27 -51.75 58.34
C ASP A 394 10.08 -52.52 58.94
N LYS A 395 10.16 -53.86 58.89
CA LYS A 395 9.74 -54.76 59.98
C LYS A 395 10.08 -56.19 59.60
N ARG A 396 11.24 -56.62 60.09
CA ARG A 396 11.52 -58.02 60.41
C ARG A 396 12.00 -58.07 61.87
N LYS A 397 11.30 -58.89 62.68
CA LYS A 397 11.60 -59.31 64.07
C LYS A 397 11.14 -58.37 65.20
N GLN A 398 9.91 -58.57 65.67
CA GLN A 398 9.58 -59.38 66.87
C GLN A 398 8.06 -59.44 67.04
#